data_AF-A0A6C0DXA6-F1
#
_entry.id   AF-A0A6C0DXA6-F1
#
_cell.length_a   1.000
_cell.length_b   1.000
_cell.length_c   1.000
_cell.angle_alpha   90.00
_cell.angle_beta   90.00
_cell.angle_gamma   90.00
#
_symmetry.space_group_name_H-M   'P 1'
#
loop_
_entity.id
_entity.type
_entity.pdbx_description
1 polymer ?
#
loop_
_entity_poly.entity_id
_entity_poly.type
_entity_poly.pdbx_seq_one_letter_code
_entity_poly.pdbx_strand_id
1 'polypeptide(L)'
;MSSVINITPQKIKATKENLSPQKKDIDIDTKLSLLMKSLTEFYKQSKYITQIKSIIDQNNVISLRILDWFITNYAKKHRTIITSSLGKSIDVYQNYKLQLKSFSKRQFDPFCRKNKIIFYYTDSEYIETSCGQLCFFRWCFENEILSFVKNNLSMIEQDMKNSLKSKKDNKDDSLKKRQPLSVSASRSISRQSVVYTLKFD
;
A
#
# COMPACT_ATOMS: atom_id res chain seq x y z
N MET A 1 66.37 33.78 34.11
CA MET A 1 65.73 32.56 33.56
C MET A 1 64.93 32.98 32.35
N SER A 2 65.27 32.38 31.20
CA SER A 2 64.45 32.20 30.00
C SER A 2 64.02 33.49 29.26
N SER A 3 64.79 33.98 28.29
CA SER A 3 64.84 33.55 26.87
C SER A 3 63.58 33.96 26.08
N VAL A 4 63.58 35.12 25.40
CA VAL A 4 63.80 35.35 23.94
C VAL A 4 62.81 34.49 23.08
N ILE A 5 61.97 34.97 22.13
CA ILE A 5 62.30 35.55 20.81
C ILE A 5 61.02 36.06 20.09
N ASN A 6 61.16 37.24 19.50
CA ASN A 6 60.60 37.86 18.28
C ASN A 6 59.23 37.49 17.69
N ILE A 7 58.51 38.58 17.44
CA ILE A 7 57.41 38.77 16.50
C ILE A 7 58.00 39.13 15.12
N THR A 8 57.56 38.49 14.04
CA THR A 8 57.27 39.14 12.72
C THR A 8 56.63 38.13 11.73
N PRO A 9 55.96 38.60 10.66
CA PRO A 9 54.63 38.14 10.26
C PRO A 9 54.67 37.28 9.00
N GLN A 10 53.59 36.54 8.69
CA GLN A 10 53.31 36.15 7.29
C GLN A 10 51.91 35.57 7.01
N LYS A 11 51.28 36.21 6.00
CA LYS A 11 50.42 35.66 4.94
C LYS A 11 49.17 34.84 5.30
N ILE A 12 48.04 35.54 5.26
CA ILE A 12 46.72 35.00 4.96
C ILE A 12 46.75 34.47 3.51
N LYS A 13 46.73 33.14 3.34
CA LYS A 13 46.39 32.50 2.06
C LYS A 13 44.90 32.19 2.06
N ALA A 14 44.16 32.90 1.22
CA ALA A 14 42.81 32.54 0.84
C ALA A 14 42.83 31.18 0.13
N THR A 15 42.06 30.21 0.62
CA THR A 15 41.68 29.03 -0.17
C THR A 15 40.18 28.86 -0.06
N LYS A 16 39.55 28.85 -1.23
CA LYS A 16 38.12 28.90 -1.49
C LYS A 16 37.43 27.68 -0.89
N GLU A 17 36.54 27.88 0.09
CA GLU A 17 35.49 26.91 0.40
C GLU A 17 34.47 26.91 -0.74
N ASN A 18 34.61 25.94 -1.63
CA ASN A 18 33.55 25.55 -2.56
C ASN A 18 33.39 24.03 -2.41
N LEU A 19 32.80 23.62 -1.29
CA LEU A 19 32.27 22.26 -1.16
C LEU A 19 30.84 22.28 -1.73
N SER A 20 30.76 22.05 -3.05
CA SER A 20 29.56 21.46 -3.64
C SER A 20 29.16 20.23 -2.82
N PRO A 21 27.89 20.05 -2.42
CA PRO A 21 27.50 18.85 -1.70
C PRO A 21 27.66 17.67 -2.66
N GLN A 22 28.68 16.86 -2.37
CA GLN A 22 28.94 15.61 -3.08
C GLN A 22 27.68 14.74 -2.97
N LYS A 23 27.15 14.37 -4.14
CA LYS A 23 26.18 13.27 -4.29
C LYS A 23 26.82 12.03 -3.66
N LYS A 24 26.49 11.79 -2.40
CA LYS A 24 26.83 10.54 -1.70
C LYS A 24 26.09 9.41 -2.40
N ASP A 25 26.84 8.37 -2.71
CA ASP A 25 26.46 7.15 -3.39
C ASP A 25 25.11 6.61 -2.95
N ILE A 26 24.16 6.54 -3.88
CA ILE A 26 22.85 5.89 -3.68
C ILE A 26 22.93 4.53 -4.35
N ASP A 27 23.71 3.63 -3.76
CA ASP A 27 23.62 2.18 -4.06
C ASP A 27 22.69 1.49 -3.05
N ILE A 28 21.62 2.20 -2.69
CA ILE A 28 20.47 1.67 -1.96
C ILE A 28 19.29 1.70 -2.94
N ASP A 29 19.22 0.59 -3.67
CA ASP A 29 18.00 -0.04 -4.17
C ASP A 29 17.46 0.46 -5.51
N THR A 30 18.16 0.12 -6.60
CA THR A 30 17.71 0.23 -8.00
C THR A 30 16.28 -0.28 -8.21
N LYS A 31 15.84 -1.27 -7.43
CA LYS A 31 14.47 -1.81 -7.50
C LYS A 31 13.46 -0.87 -6.86
N LEU A 32 13.77 -0.31 -5.68
CA LEU A 32 12.91 0.72 -5.06
C LEU A 32 12.85 1.99 -5.89
N SER A 33 13.97 2.43 -6.48
CA SER A 33 13.98 3.62 -7.34
C SER A 33 13.15 3.41 -8.61
N LEU A 34 13.24 2.23 -9.23
CA LEU A 34 12.39 1.85 -10.37
C LEU A 34 10.91 1.79 -9.98
N LEU A 35 10.60 1.19 -8.82
CA LEU A 35 9.24 1.13 -8.29
C LEU A 35 8.70 2.54 -8.05
N MET A 36 9.51 3.42 -7.44
CA MET A 36 9.07 4.76 -7.13
C MET A 36 8.85 5.60 -8.38
N LYS A 37 9.71 5.45 -9.39
CA LYS A 37 9.48 6.05 -10.72
C LYS A 37 8.19 5.55 -11.37
N SER A 38 7.91 4.24 -11.27
CA SER A 38 6.66 3.66 -11.78
C SER A 38 5.42 4.19 -11.05
N LEU A 39 5.51 4.37 -9.72
CA LEU A 39 4.44 4.97 -8.92
C LEU A 39 4.25 6.44 -9.28
N THR A 40 5.33 7.21 -9.42
CA THR A 40 5.26 8.61 -9.85
C THR A 40 4.55 8.75 -11.19
N GLU A 41 4.88 7.91 -12.17
CA GLU A 41 4.21 7.91 -13.48
C GLU A 41 2.70 7.61 -13.36
N PHE A 42 2.35 6.59 -12.58
CA PHE A 42 0.94 6.20 -12.37
C PHE A 42 0.13 7.30 -11.68
N TYR A 43 0.74 8.00 -10.72
CA TYR A 43 0.07 9.02 -9.91
C TYR A 43 0.14 10.44 -10.46
N LYS A 44 0.71 10.65 -11.66
CA LYS A 44 0.64 11.94 -12.36
C LYS A 44 -0.81 12.43 -12.53
N GLN A 45 -1.75 11.50 -12.63
CA GLN A 45 -3.17 11.86 -12.67
C GLN A 45 -3.67 12.27 -11.28
N SER A 46 -3.94 13.56 -11.11
CA SER A 46 -4.37 14.16 -9.84
C SER A 46 -5.55 13.44 -9.18
N LYS A 47 -6.48 12.90 -9.98
CA LYS A 47 -7.67 12.17 -9.51
C LYS A 47 -7.34 11.01 -8.55
N TYR A 48 -6.24 10.29 -8.76
CA TYR A 48 -5.87 9.18 -7.87
C TYR A 48 -5.32 9.69 -6.54
N ILE A 49 -4.50 10.75 -6.58
CA ILE A 49 -3.96 11.38 -5.39
C ILE A 49 -5.06 12.01 -4.53
N THR A 50 -6.03 12.69 -5.14
CA THR A 50 -7.19 13.24 -4.41
C THR A 50 -7.98 12.13 -3.72
N GLN A 51 -8.18 10.99 -4.38
CA GLN A 51 -8.87 9.84 -3.77
C GLN A 51 -8.06 9.23 -2.62
N ILE A 52 -6.75 9.05 -2.78
CA ILE A 52 -5.88 8.56 -1.70
C ILE A 52 -5.95 9.50 -0.51
N LYS A 53 -5.78 10.80 -0.74
CA LYS A 53 -5.85 11.83 0.31
C LYS A 53 -7.19 11.79 1.04
N SER A 54 -8.30 11.70 0.30
CA SER A 54 -9.65 11.59 0.89
C SER A 54 -9.83 10.35 1.78
N ILE A 55 -9.20 9.21 1.42
CA ILE A 55 -9.25 7.98 2.22
C ILE A 55 -8.34 8.07 3.46
N ILE A 56 -7.16 8.69 3.33
CA ILE A 56 -6.20 8.87 4.43
C ILE A 56 -6.73 9.87 5.46
N ASP A 57 -7.29 10.99 5.00
CA ASP A 57 -7.86 12.05 5.83
C ASP A 57 -9.22 11.66 6.43
N GLN A 58 -9.73 10.45 6.14
CA GLN A 58 -11.01 9.92 6.62
C GLN A 58 -12.24 10.73 6.18
N ASN A 59 -12.11 11.54 5.14
CA ASN A 59 -13.20 12.33 4.56
C ASN A 59 -14.12 11.50 3.64
N ASN A 60 -13.71 10.27 3.30
CA ASN A 60 -14.47 9.36 2.47
C ASN A 60 -15.29 8.38 3.31
N VAL A 61 -16.45 7.97 2.80
CA VAL A 61 -17.25 6.86 3.37
C VAL A 61 -16.44 5.57 3.39
N ILE A 62 -15.54 5.39 2.40
CA ILE A 62 -14.63 4.26 2.34
C ILE A 62 -13.37 4.56 3.15
N SER A 63 -13.24 3.91 4.31
CA SER A 63 -12.01 3.95 5.10
C SER A 63 -11.04 2.84 4.71
N LEU A 64 -9.77 3.02 5.04
CA LEU A 64 -8.74 2.00 4.89
C LEU A 64 -9.09 0.70 5.63
N ARG A 65 -9.83 0.79 6.75
CA ARG A 65 -10.28 -0.36 7.53
C ARG A 65 -11.35 -1.18 6.84
N ILE A 66 -12.27 -0.52 6.13
CA ILE A 66 -13.29 -1.18 5.31
C ILE A 66 -12.62 -1.90 4.13
N LEU A 67 -11.66 -1.25 3.47
CA LEU A 67 -10.90 -1.87 2.38
C LEU A 67 -10.14 -3.12 2.85
N ASP A 68 -9.42 -3.02 3.96
CA ASP A 68 -8.73 -4.17 4.55
C ASP A 68 -9.69 -5.30 4.93
N TRP A 69 -10.83 -4.97 5.58
CA TRP A 69 -11.85 -5.97 5.90
C TRP A 69 -12.39 -6.66 4.64
N PHE A 70 -12.68 -5.87 3.62
CA PHE A 70 -13.17 -6.37 2.35
C PHE A 70 -12.20 -7.40 1.74
N ILE A 71 -10.93 -7.01 1.60
CA ILE A 71 -9.93 -7.85 0.92
C ILE A 71 -9.59 -9.11 1.72
N THR A 72 -9.41 -8.98 3.05
CA THR A 72 -8.87 -10.07 3.88
C THR A 72 -9.93 -10.99 4.45
N ASN A 73 -11.16 -10.51 4.63
CA ASN A 73 -12.25 -11.27 5.27
C ASN A 73 -13.43 -11.49 4.34
N TYR A 74 -14.04 -10.42 3.83
CA TYR A 74 -15.24 -10.53 3.02
C TYR A 74 -14.98 -11.31 1.72
N ALA A 75 -13.97 -10.90 0.95
CA ALA A 75 -13.59 -11.55 -0.30
C ALA A 75 -13.12 -13.00 -0.08
N LYS A 76 -12.48 -13.27 1.06
CA LYS A 76 -12.07 -14.61 1.46
C LYS A 76 -13.27 -15.52 1.75
N LYS A 77 -14.31 -15.00 2.41
CA LYS A 77 -15.52 -15.72 2.80
C LYS A 77 -16.47 -15.95 1.61
N HIS A 78 -16.61 -14.96 0.73
CA HIS A 78 -17.57 -14.99 -0.39
C HIS A 78 -16.95 -15.32 -1.75
N ARG A 79 -15.62 -15.54 -1.84
CA ARG A 79 -14.87 -15.71 -3.10
C ARG A 79 -15.22 -14.63 -4.13
N THR A 80 -14.97 -13.37 -3.76
CA THR A 80 -15.29 -12.23 -4.63
C THR A 80 -14.36 -12.19 -5.83
N ILE A 81 -14.95 -12.34 -7.02
CA ILE A 81 -14.26 -12.18 -8.30
C ILE A 81 -14.72 -10.87 -8.92
N ILE A 82 -13.75 -10.01 -9.23
CA ILE A 82 -14.01 -8.73 -9.91
C ILE A 82 -13.49 -8.87 -11.33
N THR A 83 -14.36 -8.59 -12.29
CA THR A 83 -13.99 -8.46 -13.69
C THR A 83 -13.78 -6.98 -13.97
N SER A 84 -12.53 -6.61 -14.21
CA SER A 84 -12.17 -5.25 -14.64
C SER A 84 -12.79 -4.97 -16.02
N SER A 85 -13.04 -3.70 -16.31
CA SER A 85 -13.43 -3.20 -17.64
C SER A 85 -12.56 -3.71 -18.79
N LEU A 86 -11.30 -4.08 -18.54
CA LEU A 86 -10.39 -4.70 -19.53
C LEU A 86 -10.62 -6.21 -19.74
N GLY A 87 -11.69 -6.80 -19.19
CA GLY A 87 -12.01 -8.22 -19.30
C GLY A 87 -11.15 -9.15 -18.44
N LYS A 88 -10.28 -8.60 -17.58
CA LYS A 88 -9.48 -9.37 -16.63
C LYS A 88 -10.29 -9.66 -15.38
N SER A 89 -10.60 -10.93 -15.15
CA SER A 89 -11.22 -11.39 -13.90
C SER A 89 -10.14 -11.78 -12.88
N ILE A 90 -10.24 -11.23 -11.67
CA ILE A 90 -9.35 -11.56 -10.57
C ILE A 90 -10.14 -12.06 -9.37
N ASP A 91 -9.62 -13.10 -8.71
CA ASP A 91 -10.03 -13.43 -7.35
C ASP A 91 -9.31 -12.47 -6.40
N VAL A 92 -10.07 -11.57 -5.76
CA VAL A 92 -9.53 -10.46 -4.96
C VAL A 92 -8.62 -10.98 -3.85
N TYR A 93 -9.05 -12.01 -3.12
CA TYR A 93 -8.32 -12.53 -1.97
C TYR A 93 -7.03 -13.23 -2.41
N GLN A 94 -7.10 -14.06 -3.45
CA GLN A 94 -5.92 -14.77 -3.93
C GLN A 94 -4.91 -13.82 -4.58
N ASN A 95 -5.39 -12.87 -5.39
CA ASN A 95 -4.53 -11.88 -6.03
C ASN A 95 -3.81 -11.02 -4.97
N TYR A 96 -4.53 -10.52 -3.97
CA TYR A 96 -3.95 -9.78 -2.85
C TYR A 96 -2.84 -10.56 -2.14
N LYS A 97 -3.07 -11.86 -1.87
CA LYS A 97 -2.08 -12.74 -1.26
C LYS A 97 -0.83 -12.94 -2.14
N LEU A 98 -1.00 -12.98 -3.46
CA LEU A 98 0.11 -13.02 -4.41
C LEU A 98 0.90 -11.71 -4.38
N GLN A 99 0.22 -10.55 -4.35
CA GLN A 99 0.90 -9.24 -4.24
C GLN A 99 1.75 -9.12 -2.97
N LEU A 100 1.21 -9.54 -1.82
CA LEU A 100 1.95 -9.57 -0.56
C LEU A 100 3.23 -10.43 -0.60
N LYS A 101 3.23 -11.49 -1.41
CA LYS A 101 4.42 -12.33 -1.64
C LYS A 101 5.42 -11.63 -2.56
N SER A 102 4.96 -11.05 -3.66
CA SER A 102 5.80 -10.41 -4.67
C SER A 102 6.50 -9.15 -4.18
N PHE A 103 5.79 -8.31 -3.42
CA PHE A 103 6.29 -7.02 -2.92
C PHE A 103 6.94 -7.10 -1.54
N SER A 104 7.03 -8.29 -0.93
CA SER A 104 7.29 -8.44 0.51
C SER A 104 6.22 -7.74 1.36
N LYS A 105 5.86 -8.33 2.50
CA LYS A 105 4.78 -7.78 3.37
C LYS A 105 4.96 -6.30 3.74
N ARG A 106 6.19 -5.79 3.74
CA ARG A 106 6.52 -4.41 4.08
C ARG A 106 6.20 -3.39 2.97
N GLN A 107 6.26 -3.77 1.69
CA GLN A 107 6.04 -2.84 0.57
C GLN A 107 4.62 -2.91 0.00
N PHE A 108 3.69 -3.56 0.70
CA PHE A 108 2.28 -3.68 0.31
C PHE A 108 1.35 -3.72 1.54
N ASP A 109 1.72 -3.00 2.61
CA ASP A 109 0.91 -2.89 3.82
C ASP A 109 0.06 -1.61 3.76
N PRO A 110 -1.30 -1.72 3.70
CA PRO A 110 -2.18 -0.56 3.74
C PRO A 110 -2.01 0.28 5.02
N PHE A 111 -1.68 -0.35 6.15
CA PHE A 111 -1.50 0.32 7.44
C PHE A 111 -0.05 0.58 7.78
N CYS A 112 0.84 0.72 6.79
CA CYS A 112 2.23 0.98 7.05
C CYS A 112 2.40 2.30 7.84
N ARG A 113 2.66 2.19 9.16
CA ARG A 113 2.85 3.34 10.07
C ARG A 113 4.31 3.79 10.17
N LYS A 114 5.26 3.03 9.60
CA LYS A 114 6.71 3.26 9.71
C LYS A 114 7.28 3.60 8.34
N ASN A 115 8.32 4.44 8.28
CA ASN A 115 8.98 4.87 7.04
C ASN A 115 8.02 5.64 6.11
N LYS A 116 7.45 6.72 6.64
CA LYS A 116 6.75 7.68 5.80
C LYS A 116 7.76 8.40 4.90
N ILE A 117 7.36 8.60 3.66
CA ILE A 117 8.08 9.31 2.62
C ILE A 117 7.23 10.50 2.17
N ILE A 118 7.90 11.58 1.79
CA ILE A 118 7.25 12.72 1.15
C ILE A 118 7.15 12.38 -0.34
N PHE A 119 5.92 12.22 -0.82
CA PHE A 119 5.65 11.93 -2.21
C PHE A 119 5.13 13.19 -2.90
N TYR A 120 5.95 13.75 -3.79
CA TYR A 120 5.58 14.89 -4.62
C TYR A 120 4.78 14.41 -5.83
N TYR A 121 3.57 14.93 -5.99
CA TYR A 121 2.72 14.63 -7.15
C TYR A 121 2.60 15.82 -8.11
N THR A 122 2.85 17.02 -7.61
CA THR A 122 3.01 18.28 -8.36
C THR A 122 4.30 18.94 -7.89
N ASP A 123 4.85 19.89 -8.65
CA ASP A 123 6.10 20.60 -8.30
C ASP A 123 6.05 21.29 -6.91
N SER A 124 4.86 21.66 -6.45
CA SER A 124 4.64 22.37 -5.18
C SER A 124 3.85 21.58 -4.13
N GLU A 125 3.19 20.49 -4.52
CA GLU A 125 2.29 19.75 -3.63
C GLU A 125 2.81 18.35 -3.33
N TYR A 126 2.71 17.97 -2.06
CA TYR A 126 3.17 16.68 -1.56
C TYR A 126 2.14 16.00 -0.66
N ILE A 127 2.24 14.68 -0.57
CA ILE A 127 1.54 13.88 0.43
C ILE A 127 2.56 13.15 1.30
N GLU A 128 2.29 13.07 2.60
CA GLU A 128 3.07 12.24 3.51
C GLU A 128 2.45 10.83 3.52
N THR A 129 3.10 9.87 2.87
CA THR A 129 2.57 8.50 2.71
C THR A 129 3.70 7.46 2.82
N SER A 130 3.42 6.18 2.58
CA SER A 130 4.45 5.13 2.50
C SER A 130 4.44 4.49 1.12
N CYS A 131 5.60 4.00 0.66
CA CYS A 131 5.70 3.19 -0.56
C CYS A 131 4.69 2.03 -0.56
N GLY A 132 4.48 1.38 0.59
CA GLY A 132 3.51 0.29 0.72
C GLY A 132 2.06 0.74 0.54
N GLN A 133 1.71 1.94 1.02
CA GLN A 133 0.38 2.51 0.84
C GLN A 133 0.14 2.86 -0.63
N LEU A 134 1.13 3.48 -1.28
CA LEU A 134 1.07 3.81 -2.71
C LEU A 134 0.92 2.55 -3.57
N CYS A 135 1.69 1.49 -3.30
CA CYS A 135 1.53 0.22 -4.01
C CYS A 135 0.14 -0.41 -3.79
N PHE A 136 -0.34 -0.40 -2.55
CA PHE A 136 -1.66 -0.93 -2.21
C PHE A 136 -2.78 -0.19 -2.94
N PHE A 137 -2.77 1.15 -2.93
CA PHE A 137 -3.77 1.95 -3.61
C PHE A 137 -3.71 1.79 -5.12
N ARG A 138 -2.50 1.71 -5.69
CA ARG A 138 -2.31 1.47 -7.12
C ARG A 138 -3.02 0.19 -7.53
N TRP A 139 -2.78 -0.89 -6.79
CA TRP A 139 -3.46 -2.17 -7.00
C TRP A 139 -4.99 -2.06 -6.81
N CYS A 140 -5.48 -1.28 -5.85
CA CYS A 140 -6.91 -1.08 -5.67
C CYS A 140 -7.56 -0.37 -6.87
N PHE A 141 -6.87 0.61 -7.46
CA PHE A 141 -7.37 1.35 -8.63
C PHE A 141 -7.33 0.49 -9.89
N GLU A 142 -6.20 -0.18 -10.18
CA GLU A 142 -6.04 -1.03 -11.37
C GLU A 142 -7.07 -2.14 -11.44
N ASN A 143 -7.51 -2.65 -10.29
CA ASN A 143 -8.46 -3.75 -10.20
C ASN A 143 -9.90 -3.31 -9.87
N GLU A 144 -10.19 -2.01 -9.94
CA GLU A 144 -11.53 -1.44 -9.68
C GLU A 144 -12.12 -1.83 -8.31
N ILE A 145 -11.25 -2.13 -7.34
CA ILE A 145 -11.62 -2.57 -5.99
C ILE A 145 -12.43 -1.50 -5.28
N LEU A 146 -12.01 -0.23 -5.41
CA LEU A 146 -12.69 0.90 -4.81
C LEU A 146 -14.14 1.04 -5.28
N SER A 147 -14.37 0.87 -6.59
CA SER A 147 -15.69 0.93 -7.20
C SER A 147 -16.59 -0.19 -6.68
N PHE A 148 -16.06 -1.41 -6.60
CA PHE A 148 -16.78 -2.55 -6.05
C PHE A 148 -17.17 -2.34 -4.58
N VAL A 149 -16.23 -1.86 -3.76
CA VAL A 149 -16.47 -1.60 -2.34
C VAL A 149 -17.47 -0.48 -2.15
N LYS A 150 -17.43 0.58 -2.98
CA LYS A 150 -18.42 1.67 -2.94
C LYS A 150 -19.84 1.16 -3.16
N ASN A 151 -20.03 0.27 -4.14
CA ASN A 151 -21.35 -0.26 -4.48
C ASN A 151 -21.88 -1.27 -3.43
N ASN A 152 -20.98 -1.97 -2.73
CA ASN A 152 -21.33 -3.02 -1.76
C ASN A 152 -21.06 -2.61 -0.31
N LEU A 153 -20.91 -1.31 -0.04
CA LEU A 153 -20.42 -0.80 1.24
C LEU A 153 -21.28 -1.24 2.42
N SER A 154 -22.60 -1.14 2.30
CA SER A 154 -23.56 -1.52 3.33
C SER A 154 -23.42 -3.00 3.72
N MET A 155 -23.28 -3.89 2.74
CA MET A 155 -23.13 -5.33 2.95
C MET A 155 -21.80 -5.66 3.64
N ILE A 156 -20.72 -5.01 3.24
CA ILE A 156 -19.38 -5.19 3.83
C ILE A 156 -19.38 -4.71 5.30
N GLU A 157 -19.98 -3.55 5.58
CA GLU A 157 -20.09 -3.02 6.95
C GLU A 157 -20.95 -3.91 7.85
N GLN A 158 -22.06 -4.43 7.33
CA GLN A 158 -22.90 -5.36 8.06
C GLN A 158 -22.15 -6.67 8.37
N ASP A 159 -21.44 -7.24 7.40
CA ASP A 159 -20.62 -8.43 7.61
C ASP A 159 -19.52 -8.20 8.66
N MET A 160 -18.90 -7.02 8.64
CA MET A 160 -17.94 -6.62 9.67
C MET A 160 -18.59 -6.56 11.06
N LYS A 161 -19.74 -5.90 11.19
CA LYS A 161 -20.47 -5.81 12.47
C LYS A 161 -20.91 -7.19 12.97
N ASN A 162 -21.42 -8.04 12.10
CA ASN A 162 -21.88 -9.39 12.44
C ASN A 162 -20.72 -10.30 12.88
N SER A 163 -19.58 -10.22 12.20
CA SER A 163 -18.38 -10.99 12.54
C SER A 163 -17.75 -10.57 13.87
N LEU A 164 -17.95 -9.31 14.29
CA LEU A 164 -17.51 -8.82 15.60
C LEU A 164 -18.47 -9.21 16.73
N LYS A 165 -19.78 -9.27 16.45
CA LYS A 165 -20.82 -9.68 17.42
C LYS A 165 -20.77 -11.16 17.77
N SER A 166 -20.62 -12.05 16.78
CA SER A 166 -20.57 -13.51 16.98
C SER A 166 -19.44 -13.99 17.90
N LYS A 167 -18.38 -13.19 18.05
CA LYS A 167 -17.29 -13.43 19.01
C LYS A 167 -17.64 -13.06 20.45
N LYS A 168 -18.58 -12.13 20.65
CA LYS A 168 -18.96 -11.60 21.97
C LYS A 168 -19.91 -12.55 22.72
N ASP A 169 -20.71 -13.31 21.97
CA ASP A 169 -21.69 -14.26 22.52
C ASP A 169 -21.06 -15.61 22.90
N ASN A 170 -19.89 -15.96 22.35
CA ASN A 170 -19.14 -17.17 22.69
C ASN A 170 -18.17 -16.97 23.88
N LYS A 171 -18.67 -16.33 24.95
CA LYS A 171 -17.99 -16.15 26.25
C LYS A 171 -18.08 -17.43 27.09
N ASP A 172 -17.59 -18.54 26.56
CA ASP A 172 -17.19 -19.65 27.41
C ASP A 172 -15.66 -19.72 27.44
N ASP A 173 -15.18 -19.72 28.68
CA ASP A 173 -13.88 -19.26 29.13
C ASP A 173 -12.80 -20.34 28.97
N SER A 174 -11.54 -19.91 29.01
CA SER A 174 -10.29 -20.69 28.90
C SER A 174 -9.75 -21.00 27.49
N LEU A 175 -8.64 -20.31 27.16
CA LEU A 175 -7.57 -20.74 26.25
C LEU A 175 -7.96 -21.10 24.80
N LYS A 176 -8.87 -20.36 24.16
CA LYS A 176 -9.13 -20.54 22.72
C LYS A 176 -7.92 -20.10 21.88
N LYS A 177 -7.22 -21.09 21.29
CA LYS A 177 -6.17 -20.90 20.27
C LYS A 177 -6.66 -19.93 19.18
N ARG A 178 -5.77 -19.08 18.65
CA ARG A 178 -6.11 -18.07 17.61
C ARG A 178 -6.88 -18.71 16.44
N GLN A 179 -8.18 -18.44 16.35
CA GLN A 179 -9.01 -18.88 15.22
C GLN A 179 -9.13 -17.79 14.15
N PRO A 180 -9.16 -18.16 12.86
CA PRO A 180 -9.36 -17.20 11.78
C PRO A 180 -10.78 -16.62 11.83
N LEU A 181 -10.90 -15.31 11.59
CA LEU A 181 -12.16 -14.58 11.62
C LEU A 181 -13.13 -15.00 10.50
N SER A 182 -12.57 -15.44 9.37
CA SER A 182 -13.30 -15.89 8.20
C SER A 182 -12.71 -17.22 7.70
N VAL A 183 -13.58 -18.19 7.41
CA VAL A 183 -13.21 -19.43 6.73
C VAL A 183 -13.09 -19.13 5.24
N SER A 184 -12.04 -19.65 4.60
CA SER A 184 -11.81 -19.43 3.16
C SER A 184 -12.82 -20.21 2.33
N ALA A 185 -13.53 -19.55 1.42
CA ALA A 185 -14.41 -20.20 0.44
C ALA A 185 -13.66 -21.23 -0.44
N SER A 186 -12.35 -21.04 -0.64
CA SER A 186 -11.48 -22.01 -1.32
C SER A 186 -11.29 -23.35 -0.58
N ARG A 187 -11.77 -23.48 0.67
CA ARG A 187 -11.81 -24.75 1.41
C ARG A 187 -13.03 -25.61 1.03
N SER A 188 -14.01 -25.04 0.35
CA SER A 188 -15.15 -25.74 -0.25
C SER A 188 -15.00 -25.81 -1.77
N ILE A 189 -15.52 -26.88 -2.39
CA ILE A 189 -15.60 -26.98 -3.84
C ILE A 189 -16.57 -25.90 -4.35
N SER A 190 -16.03 -24.95 -5.11
CA SER A 190 -16.80 -23.89 -5.79
C SER A 190 -16.77 -24.20 -7.29
N ARG A 191 -17.93 -24.55 -7.86
CA ARG A 191 -18.10 -24.81 -9.30
C ARG A 191 -18.24 -23.48 -10.04
N GLN A 192 -17.51 -23.34 -11.14
CA GLN A 192 -17.63 -22.22 -12.08
C GLN A 192 -17.89 -22.80 -13.46
N SER A 193 -19.01 -22.43 -14.07
CA SER A 193 -19.37 -22.82 -15.44
C SER A 193 -18.82 -21.79 -16.42
N VAL A 194 -17.57 -21.98 -16.87
CA VAL A 194 -16.94 -21.13 -17.90
C VAL A 194 -16.80 -21.94 -19.18
N VAL A 195 -17.30 -21.39 -20.29
CA VAL A 195 -17.20 -21.98 -21.62
C VAL A 195 -15.95 -21.41 -22.29
N TYR A 196 -15.01 -22.27 -22.67
CA TYR A 196 -13.81 -21.87 -23.42
C TYR A 196 -14.03 -22.16 -24.91
N THR A 197 -13.87 -21.13 -25.75
CA THR A 197 -13.84 -21.29 -27.21
C THR A 197 -12.39 -21.21 -27.67
N LEU A 198 -11.85 -22.33 -28.16
CA LEU A 198 -10.52 -22.39 -28.75
C LEU A 198 -10.64 -22.11 -30.25
N LYS A 199 -9.87 -21.15 -30.76
CA LYS A 199 -9.70 -20.89 -32.18
C LYS A 199 -8.26 -21.28 -32.55
N PHE A 200 -8.12 -22.12 -33.58
CA PHE A 200 -6.84 -22.47 -34.16
C PHE A 200 -6.67 -21.69 -35.47
N ASP A 201 -5.44 -21.25 -35.73
CA ASP A 201 -5.00 -20.58 -36.96
C ASP A 201 -4.41 -21.62 -37.93
#